data_AF-G8QGD6-F1
#
_entry.id   AF-G8QGD6-F1
#
_cell.length_a   1.000
_cell.length_b   1.000
_cell.length_c   1.000
_cell.angle_alpha   90.00
_cell.angle_beta   90.00
_cell.angle_gamma   90.00
#
_symmetry.space_group_name_H-M   'P 1'
#
loop_
_entity.id
_entity.type
_entity.pdbx_description
1 polymer ?
#
loop_
_entity_poly.entity_id
_entity_poly.type
_entity_poly.pdbx_seq_one_letter_code
_entity_poly.pdbx_strand_id
1 'polypeptide(L)'
;MRHLHLIALAALALLLGTAAHAREYGTYDPKRLLTVTETPSGKQYGFDGAYLNQILNDLAAHAKNYPPQFDTPQDRQRATQDVKVISGMLDTLVNVPTPNPDLLLRAAHLGSMGHNLEIPGAADKANALFQRLLQLEPAHPRGNYLYGTFLAGAGKPREALPYLEKALAAGIADAAFTLGMAHLSLKDQDGALKYLEDYKRRRPGDANADRFIDAIRNGRIEVRSR
;
A
#
# COMPACT_ATOMS: atom_id res chain seq x y z
N MET A 1 -4.22 21.82 7.96
CA MET A 1 -5.16 20.78 7.47
C MET A 1 -4.57 19.37 7.45
N ARG A 2 -3.24 19.15 7.46
CA ARG A 2 -2.62 17.80 7.48
C ARG A 2 -2.92 16.95 8.73
N HIS A 3 -3.39 17.55 9.82
CA HIS A 3 -3.69 16.84 11.07
C HIS A 3 -5.10 16.21 11.14
N LEU A 4 -6.03 16.54 10.22
CA LEU A 4 -7.42 16.09 10.33
C LEU A 4 -7.65 14.65 9.80
N HIS A 5 -6.86 14.18 8.83
CA HIS A 5 -7.00 12.80 8.31
C HIS A 5 -6.45 11.71 9.25
N LEU A 6 -5.66 12.10 10.26
CA LEU A 6 -5.12 11.19 11.28
C LEU A 6 -6.19 10.60 12.23
N ILE A 7 -7.33 11.29 12.39
CA ILE A 7 -8.26 10.99 13.49
C ILE A 7 -9.20 9.80 13.16
N ALA A 8 -9.54 9.57 11.89
CA ALA A 8 -10.39 8.45 11.49
C ALA A 8 -9.64 7.10 11.50
N LEU A 9 -8.35 7.09 11.15
CA LEU A 9 -7.50 5.89 11.17
C LEU A 9 -7.08 5.48 12.59
N ALA A 10 -6.96 6.44 13.52
CA ALA A 10 -6.55 6.18 14.91
C ALA A 10 -7.57 5.33 15.70
N ALA A 11 -8.87 5.51 15.47
CA ALA A 11 -9.91 4.71 16.13
C ALA A 11 -9.93 3.24 15.64
N LEU A 12 -9.49 3.01 14.41
CA LEU A 12 -9.44 1.70 13.77
C LEU A 12 -8.22 0.88 14.23
N ALA A 13 -7.09 1.56 14.46
CA ALA A 13 -5.85 0.94 14.96
C ALA A 13 -6.01 0.35 16.38
N LEU A 14 -6.89 0.91 17.21
CA LEU A 14 -7.15 0.41 18.58
C LEU A 14 -7.80 -0.98 18.61
N LEU A 15 -8.54 -1.36 17.57
CA LEU A 15 -9.19 -2.68 17.48
C LEU A 15 -8.27 -3.78 16.93
N LEU A 16 -7.14 -3.41 16.32
CA LEU A 16 -6.17 -4.37 15.78
C LEU A 16 -5.25 -4.96 16.86
N GLY A 17 -5.18 -4.33 18.05
CA GLY A 17 -4.33 -4.78 19.15
C GLY A 17 -2.85 -4.47 18.89
N THR A 18 -2.24 -3.67 19.76
CA THR A 18 -0.78 -3.54 19.87
C THR A 18 -0.38 -4.29 21.16
N ALA A 19 0.72 -5.03 21.27
CA ALA A 19 2.05 -4.76 20.76
C ALA A 19 2.81 -6.08 20.50
N ALA A 20 3.19 -6.32 19.26
CA ALA A 20 4.44 -7.01 18.96
C ALA A 20 5.44 -5.91 18.62
N HIS A 21 6.67 -6.00 19.12
CA HIS A 21 7.75 -5.14 18.64
C HIS A 21 7.85 -5.31 17.12
N ALA A 22 7.90 -4.20 16.39
CA ALA A 22 8.14 -4.27 14.95
C ALA A 22 9.50 -4.94 14.74
N ARG A 23 9.61 -5.77 13.71
CA ARG A 23 10.90 -6.38 13.36
C ARG A 23 11.90 -5.30 12.92
N GLU A 24 13.19 -5.63 12.94
CA GLU A 24 14.22 -4.77 12.38
C GLU A 24 14.02 -4.61 10.85
N TYR A 25 14.18 -3.39 10.34
CA TYR A 25 14.26 -3.16 8.90
C TYR A 25 15.65 -3.50 8.36
N GLY A 26 15.70 -4.26 7.27
CA GLY A 26 16.95 -4.75 6.69
C GLY A 26 17.96 -3.65 6.34
N THR A 27 19.24 -4.05 6.25
CA THR A 27 20.31 -3.18 5.76
C THR A 27 20.55 -3.49 4.28
N TYR A 28 20.05 -2.61 3.41
CA TYR A 28 20.16 -2.76 1.96
C TYR A 28 21.21 -1.81 1.37
N ASP A 29 21.75 -2.19 0.21
CA ASP A 29 22.46 -1.27 -0.67
C ASP A 29 21.68 -1.16 -1.97
N PRO A 30 20.79 -0.14 -2.10
CA PRO A 30 19.97 0.04 -3.29
C PRO A 30 20.77 0.12 -4.60
N LYS A 31 22.07 0.47 -4.56
CA LYS A 31 22.90 0.52 -5.77
C LYS A 31 23.10 -0.84 -6.42
N ARG A 32 23.00 -1.93 -5.64
CA ARG A 32 23.04 -3.30 -6.14
C ARG A 32 21.86 -3.67 -7.03
N LEU A 33 20.81 -2.84 -7.06
CA LEU A 33 19.74 -2.98 -8.05
C LEU A 33 20.28 -2.83 -9.48
N LEU A 34 21.34 -2.05 -9.67
CA LEU A 34 22.00 -1.94 -10.97
C LEU A 34 22.99 -3.09 -11.12
N THR A 35 22.76 -3.94 -12.12
CA THR A 35 23.66 -5.05 -12.45
C THR A 35 24.50 -4.69 -13.66
N VAL A 36 25.74 -5.17 -13.67
CA VAL A 36 26.65 -5.04 -14.81
C VAL A 36 27.13 -6.43 -15.17
N THR A 37 26.89 -6.83 -16.42
CA THR A 37 27.39 -8.08 -16.99
C THR A 37 28.41 -7.74 -18.06
N GLU A 38 29.63 -8.24 -17.91
CA GLU A 38 30.64 -8.11 -18.96
C GLU A 38 30.37 -9.15 -20.05
N THR A 39 30.24 -8.69 -21.30
CA THR A 39 30.06 -9.53 -22.48
C THR A 39 31.21 -9.28 -23.46
N PRO A 40 31.49 -10.19 -24.42
CA PRO A 40 32.46 -9.93 -25.47
C PRO A 40 32.19 -8.64 -26.28
N SER A 41 30.94 -8.18 -26.33
CA SER A 41 30.50 -6.94 -26.97
C SER A 41 30.53 -5.69 -26.07
N GLY A 42 31.00 -5.81 -24.82
CA GLY A 42 31.06 -4.72 -23.85
C GLY A 42 30.20 -4.94 -22.60
N LYS A 43 30.01 -3.88 -21.81
CA LYS A 43 29.22 -3.92 -20.57
C LYS A 43 27.73 -3.84 -20.87
N GLN A 44 26.98 -4.83 -20.39
CA GLN A 44 25.53 -4.81 -20.38
C GLN A 44 25.04 -4.40 -18.99
N TYR A 45 24.18 -3.39 -18.95
CA TYR A 45 23.57 -2.92 -17.71
C TYR A 45 22.19 -3.54 -17.55
N GLY A 46 21.86 -3.97 -16.33
CA GLY A 46 20.59 -4.60 -15.99
C GLY A 46 20.01 -4.07 -14.68
N PHE A 47 18.84 -4.59 -14.32
CA PHE A 47 18.13 -4.24 -13.10
C PHE A 47 17.71 -5.50 -12.34
N ASP A 48 18.15 -5.63 -11.08
CA ASP A 48 17.84 -6.78 -10.24
C ASP A 48 16.43 -6.68 -9.64
N GLY A 49 15.46 -7.23 -10.37
CA GLY A 49 14.07 -7.27 -9.92
C GLY A 49 13.84 -8.17 -8.69
N ALA A 50 14.65 -9.20 -8.48
CA ALA A 50 14.51 -10.08 -7.31
C ALA A 50 14.96 -9.36 -6.04
N TYR A 51 16.07 -8.64 -6.10
CA TYR A 51 16.53 -7.81 -5.00
C TYR A 51 15.56 -6.66 -4.72
N LEU A 52 14.97 -6.04 -5.75
CA LEU A 52 13.90 -5.07 -5.55
C LEU A 52 12.69 -5.67 -4.82
N ASN A 53 12.25 -6.87 -5.20
CA ASN A 53 11.14 -7.56 -4.53
C ASN A 53 11.43 -7.77 -3.04
N GLN A 54 12.66 -8.16 -2.69
CA GLN A 54 13.07 -8.34 -1.30
C GLN A 54 12.92 -7.04 -0.51
N ILE A 55 13.46 -5.93 -1.02
CA ILE A 55 13.38 -4.61 -0.35
C ILE A 55 11.92 -4.16 -0.22
N LEU A 56 11.12 -4.29 -1.28
CA LEU A 56 9.71 -3.88 -1.28
C LEU A 56 8.88 -4.70 -0.30
N ASN A 57 9.10 -6.01 -0.22
CA ASN A 57 8.40 -6.88 0.72
C ASN A 57 8.79 -6.57 2.16
N ASP A 58 10.06 -6.26 2.40
CA ASP A 58 10.51 -5.85 3.72
C ASP A 58 9.88 -4.53 4.13
N LEU A 59 10.02 -3.51 3.27
CA LEU A 59 9.42 -2.19 3.46
C LEU A 59 7.90 -2.28 3.68
N ALA A 60 7.19 -3.15 2.95
CA ALA A 60 5.75 -3.34 3.11
C ALA A 60 5.35 -3.88 4.48
N ALA A 61 6.19 -4.65 5.16
CA ALA A 61 5.91 -5.08 6.53
C ALA A 61 5.90 -3.91 7.52
N HIS A 62 6.60 -2.83 7.20
CA HIS A 62 6.74 -1.64 8.06
C HIS A 62 5.81 -0.50 7.66
N ALA A 63 5.66 -0.26 6.35
CA ALA A 63 5.15 1.00 5.82
C ALA A 63 3.97 0.85 4.85
N LYS A 64 3.40 -0.35 4.66
CA LYS A 64 2.18 -0.49 3.84
C LYS A 64 0.93 0.13 4.50
N ASN A 65 0.89 0.17 5.82
CA ASN A 65 -0.18 0.74 6.62
C ASN A 65 0.31 2.00 7.34
N TYR A 66 -0.61 2.94 7.61
CA TYR A 66 -0.34 4.12 8.42
C TYR A 66 -0.97 3.98 9.83
N PRO A 67 -0.27 4.37 10.91
CA PRO A 67 1.11 4.85 10.92
C PRO A 67 2.10 3.71 10.65
N PRO A 68 3.25 3.99 9.98
CA PRO A 68 4.27 2.98 9.77
C PRO A 68 4.89 2.53 11.10
N GLN A 69 5.28 1.26 11.17
CA GLN A 69 5.83 0.63 12.38
C GLN A 69 7.25 0.14 12.13
N PHE A 70 8.20 0.64 12.91
CA PHE A 70 9.63 0.30 12.84
C PHE A 70 10.15 -0.03 14.24
N ASP A 71 11.14 -0.91 14.33
CA ASP A 71 11.77 -1.27 15.60
C ASP A 71 12.48 -0.06 16.21
N THR A 72 13.25 0.66 15.39
CA THR A 72 14.00 1.84 15.82
C THR A 72 13.78 3.06 14.91
N PRO A 73 14.02 4.30 15.39
CA PRO A 73 14.08 5.48 14.54
C PRO A 73 15.11 5.36 13.42
N GLN A 74 16.23 4.68 13.66
CA GLN A 74 17.29 4.43 12.69
C GLN A 74 16.79 3.55 11.54
N ASP A 75 15.98 2.54 11.83
CA ASP A 75 15.34 1.69 10.83
C ASP A 75 14.42 2.50 9.91
N ARG A 76 13.59 3.36 10.50
CA ARG A 76 12.73 4.29 9.74
C ARG A 76 13.57 5.21 8.85
N GLN A 77 14.70 5.71 9.35
CA GLN A 77 15.61 6.55 8.59
C GLN A 77 16.24 5.80 7.41
N ARG A 78 16.72 4.56 7.62
CA ARG A 78 17.25 3.70 6.55
C ARG A 78 16.19 3.44 5.48
N ALA A 79 15.00 3.00 5.88
CA ALA A 79 13.88 2.77 4.97
C ALA A 79 13.51 4.03 4.16
N THR A 80 13.49 5.19 4.80
CA THR A 80 13.21 6.47 4.13
C THR A 80 14.28 6.80 3.08
N GLN A 81 15.55 6.52 3.36
CA GLN A 81 16.64 6.73 2.42
C GLN A 81 16.57 5.75 1.24
N ASP A 82 16.31 4.47 1.51
CA ASP A 82 16.17 3.45 0.48
C ASP A 82 15.02 3.79 -0.47
N VAL A 83 13.86 4.21 0.05
CA VAL A 83 12.74 4.65 -0.80
C VAL A 83 13.13 5.79 -1.73
N LYS A 84 13.88 6.79 -1.26
CA LYS A 84 14.32 7.91 -2.10
C LYS A 84 15.25 7.46 -3.21
N VAL A 85 16.25 6.63 -2.89
CA VAL A 85 17.22 6.13 -3.87
C VAL A 85 16.54 5.25 -4.91
N ILE A 86 15.74 4.29 -4.47
CA ILE A 86 15.03 3.36 -5.36
C ILE A 86 14.02 4.10 -6.21
N SER A 87 13.30 5.09 -5.65
CA SER A 87 12.37 5.91 -6.42
C SER A 87 13.08 6.66 -7.55
N GLY A 88 14.25 7.25 -7.28
CA GLY A 88 15.03 7.92 -8.33
C GLY A 88 15.53 6.96 -9.41
N MET A 89 15.92 5.74 -9.05
CA MET A 89 16.30 4.70 -10.01
C MET A 89 15.10 4.29 -10.88
N LEU A 90 13.96 3.98 -10.25
CA LEU A 90 12.75 3.56 -10.96
C LEU A 90 12.19 4.65 -11.86
N ASP A 91 12.32 5.94 -11.51
CA ASP A 91 11.91 7.07 -12.35
C ASP A 91 12.56 6.99 -13.75
N THR A 92 13.82 6.56 -13.84
CA THR A 92 14.52 6.40 -15.12
C THR A 92 13.97 5.27 -15.98
N LEU A 93 13.36 4.26 -15.37
CA LEU A 93 12.81 3.07 -16.04
C LEU A 93 11.35 3.24 -16.41
N VAL A 94 10.59 4.03 -15.64
CA VAL A 94 9.15 4.22 -15.86
C VAL A 94 8.82 5.47 -16.65
N ASN A 95 9.68 6.50 -16.68
CA ASN A 95 9.45 7.73 -17.46
C ASN A 95 9.89 7.61 -18.93
N VAL A 96 9.54 6.48 -19.56
CA VAL A 96 9.74 6.21 -21.00
C VAL A 96 8.37 6.12 -21.69
N PRO A 97 8.24 6.29 -23.01
CA PRO A 97 6.93 6.27 -23.69
C PRO A 97 6.10 5.01 -23.42
N THR A 98 6.75 3.84 -23.44
CA THR A 98 6.14 2.52 -23.24
C THR A 98 6.79 1.81 -22.03
N PRO A 99 6.40 2.13 -20.80
CA PRO A 99 6.99 1.52 -19.61
C PRO A 99 6.47 0.10 -19.39
N ASN A 100 7.26 -0.74 -18.73
CA ASN A 100 6.81 -2.05 -18.30
C ASN A 100 5.73 -1.90 -17.18
N PRO A 101 4.52 -2.47 -17.33
CA PRO A 101 3.46 -2.40 -16.32
C PRO A 101 3.87 -2.92 -14.92
N ASP A 102 4.71 -3.96 -14.84
CA ASP A 102 5.21 -4.48 -13.56
C ASP A 102 6.13 -3.45 -12.87
N LEU A 103 6.95 -2.71 -13.63
CA LEU A 103 7.76 -1.63 -13.08
C LEU A 103 6.91 -0.44 -12.62
N LEU A 104 5.84 -0.09 -13.35
CA LEU A 104 4.87 0.91 -12.91
C LEU A 104 4.22 0.51 -11.59
N LEU A 105 3.76 -0.75 -11.47
CA LEU A 105 3.16 -1.27 -10.24
C LEU A 105 4.13 -1.15 -9.05
N ARG A 106 5.39 -1.57 -9.24
CA ARG A 106 6.44 -1.50 -8.21
C ARG A 106 6.74 -0.07 -7.79
N ALA A 107 6.91 0.83 -8.75
CA ALA A 107 7.19 2.23 -8.49
C ALA A 107 6.01 2.93 -7.80
N ALA A 108 4.78 2.63 -8.21
CA ALA A 108 3.57 3.15 -7.57
C ALA A 108 3.44 2.66 -6.12
N HIS A 109 3.67 1.36 -5.89
CA HIS A 109 3.63 0.76 -4.56
C HIS A 109 4.73 1.28 -3.63
N LEU A 110 5.95 1.49 -4.16
CA LEU A 110 7.02 2.18 -3.44
C LEU A 110 6.61 3.60 -3.05
N GLY A 111 6.00 4.34 -3.98
CA GLY A 111 5.47 5.68 -3.74
C GLY A 111 4.40 5.71 -2.65
N SER A 112 3.48 4.74 -2.61
CA SER A 112 2.45 4.67 -1.56
C SER A 112 3.05 4.42 -0.18
N MET A 113 4.09 3.58 -0.08
CA MET A 113 4.82 3.39 1.18
C MET A 113 5.64 4.65 1.54
N GLY A 114 6.21 5.32 0.54
CA GLY A 114 6.86 6.62 0.72
C GLY A 114 5.91 7.70 1.23
N HIS A 115 4.64 7.69 0.82
CA HIS A 115 3.61 8.56 1.37
C HIS A 115 3.37 8.29 2.86
N ASN A 116 3.27 7.01 3.26
CA ASN A 116 3.11 6.63 4.67
C ASN A 116 4.35 6.99 5.51
N LEU A 117 5.53 7.02 4.90
CA LEU A 117 6.78 7.52 5.49
C LEU A 117 6.91 9.06 5.46
N GLU A 118 5.88 9.77 4.99
CA GLU A 118 5.82 11.22 4.93
C GLU A 118 6.89 11.84 4.00
N ILE A 119 7.31 11.09 2.97
CA ILE A 119 8.24 11.59 1.96
C ILE A 119 7.51 12.61 1.06
N PRO A 120 7.99 13.86 0.93
CA PRO A 120 7.35 14.87 0.11
C PRO A 120 7.18 14.43 -1.35
N GLY A 121 6.01 14.67 -1.93
CA GLY A 121 5.69 14.32 -3.33
C GLY A 121 5.47 12.83 -3.62
N ALA A 122 5.71 11.94 -2.65
CA ALA A 122 5.52 10.50 -2.85
C ALA A 122 4.06 10.12 -3.15
N ALA A 123 3.10 10.82 -2.54
CA ALA A 123 1.67 10.62 -2.80
C ALA A 123 1.28 10.94 -4.24
N ASP A 124 1.71 12.11 -4.75
CA ASP A 124 1.42 12.56 -6.11
C ASP A 124 2.05 11.60 -7.13
N LYS A 125 3.29 11.17 -6.86
CA LYS A 125 3.99 10.18 -7.66
C LYS A 125 3.25 8.84 -7.69
N ALA A 126 2.86 8.31 -6.53
CA ALA A 126 2.10 7.05 -6.44
C ALA A 126 0.80 7.14 -7.24
N ASN A 127 0.05 8.22 -7.07
CA ASN A 127 -1.19 8.46 -7.79
C ASN A 127 -0.98 8.47 -9.31
N ALA A 128 -0.01 9.23 -9.81
CA ALA A 128 0.29 9.31 -11.24
C ALA A 128 0.71 7.96 -11.84
N LEU A 129 1.54 7.19 -11.12
CA LEU A 129 2.01 5.89 -11.59
C LEU A 129 0.90 4.83 -11.59
N PHE A 130 0.02 4.82 -10.57
CA PHE A 130 -1.16 3.94 -10.57
C PHE A 130 -2.12 4.29 -11.71
N GLN A 131 -2.41 5.57 -11.91
CA GLN A 131 -3.26 6.01 -13.02
C GLN A 131 -2.68 5.58 -14.37
N ARG A 132 -1.37 5.74 -14.55
CA ARG A 132 -0.69 5.31 -15.77
C ARG A 132 -0.73 3.80 -15.97
N LEU A 133 -0.51 3.00 -14.92
CA LEU A 133 -0.67 1.55 -14.97
C LEU A 133 -2.09 1.17 -15.42
N LEU A 134 -3.10 1.76 -14.80
CA LEU A 134 -4.50 1.43 -15.06
C LEU A 134 -5.05 2.03 -16.36
N GLN A 135 -4.33 2.98 -16.99
CA GLN A 135 -4.58 3.36 -18.39
C GLN A 135 -4.10 2.28 -19.36
N LEU A 136 -2.94 1.66 -19.09
CA LEU A 136 -2.40 0.57 -19.91
C LEU A 136 -3.18 -0.73 -19.68
N GLU A 137 -3.53 -1.03 -18.43
CA GLU A 137 -4.19 -2.26 -18.04
C GLU A 137 -5.37 -1.97 -17.08
N PRO A 138 -6.55 -1.56 -17.60
CA PRO A 138 -7.69 -1.15 -16.77
C PRO A 138 -8.21 -2.21 -15.80
N ALA A 139 -8.01 -3.49 -16.12
CA ALA A 139 -8.41 -4.63 -15.33
C ALA A 139 -7.27 -5.28 -14.52
N HIS A 140 -6.09 -4.64 -14.43
CA HIS A 140 -4.94 -5.21 -13.71
C HIS A 140 -5.29 -5.48 -12.24
N PRO A 141 -5.37 -6.76 -11.78
CA PRO A 141 -5.98 -7.09 -10.50
C PRO A 141 -5.26 -6.46 -9.30
N ARG A 142 -3.93 -6.63 -9.27
CA ARG A 142 -3.09 -6.12 -8.16
C ARG A 142 -2.96 -4.60 -8.18
N GLY A 143 -3.04 -3.98 -9.35
CA GLY A 143 -2.94 -2.53 -9.52
C GLY A 143 -4.20 -1.83 -9.00
N ASN A 144 -5.37 -2.38 -9.35
CA ASN A 144 -6.65 -1.95 -8.78
C ASN A 144 -6.67 -2.11 -7.25
N TYR A 145 -6.19 -3.23 -6.72
CA TYR A 145 -6.12 -3.46 -5.28
C TYR A 145 -5.21 -2.44 -4.56
N LEU A 146 -3.96 -2.29 -5.02
CA LEU A 146 -2.99 -1.40 -4.38
C LEU A 146 -3.39 0.07 -4.51
N TYR A 147 -3.94 0.48 -5.66
CA TYR A 147 -4.38 1.86 -5.83
C TYR A 147 -5.60 2.18 -4.96
N GLY A 148 -6.59 1.28 -4.93
CA GLY A 148 -7.75 1.42 -4.04
C GLY A 148 -7.35 1.48 -2.57
N THR A 149 -6.40 0.64 -2.15
CA THR A 149 -5.87 0.67 -0.78
C THR A 149 -5.15 1.97 -0.47
N PHE A 150 -4.32 2.46 -1.41
CA PHE A 150 -3.65 3.75 -1.28
C PHE A 150 -4.65 4.91 -1.17
N LEU A 151 -5.68 4.96 -2.02
CA LEU A 151 -6.72 5.99 -1.98
C LEU A 151 -7.49 5.98 -0.66
N ALA A 152 -7.87 4.78 -0.18
CA ALA A 152 -8.56 4.64 1.11
C ALA A 152 -7.68 5.16 2.26
N GLY A 153 -6.40 4.75 2.30
CA GLY A 153 -5.44 5.22 3.30
C GLY A 153 -5.13 6.72 3.22
N ALA A 154 -5.14 7.30 2.02
CA ALA A 154 -4.95 8.73 1.78
C ALA A 154 -6.21 9.58 2.08
N GLY A 155 -7.23 9.01 2.73
CA GLY A 155 -8.44 9.74 3.11
C GLY A 155 -9.43 9.96 1.97
N LYS A 156 -9.32 9.18 0.88
CA LYS A 156 -10.20 9.22 -0.29
C LYS A 156 -11.01 7.92 -0.45
N PRO A 157 -11.75 7.47 0.59
CA PRO A 157 -12.44 6.18 0.57
C PRO A 157 -13.47 6.06 -0.55
N ARG A 158 -14.12 7.17 -0.95
CA ARG A 158 -15.08 7.17 -2.07
C ARG A 158 -14.40 6.92 -3.42
N GLU A 159 -13.23 7.53 -3.67
CA GLU A 159 -12.45 7.30 -4.89
C GLU A 159 -11.87 5.88 -4.94
N ALA A 160 -11.64 5.27 -3.78
CA ALA A 160 -11.10 3.91 -3.67
C ALA A 160 -12.07 2.81 -4.13
N LEU A 161 -13.38 2.96 -3.87
CA LEU A 161 -14.41 1.93 -4.10
C LEU A 161 -14.33 1.27 -5.49
N PRO A 162 -14.37 2.00 -6.62
CA PRO A 162 -14.39 1.37 -7.94
C PRO A 162 -13.15 0.52 -8.24
N TYR A 163 -11.98 0.89 -7.70
CA TYR A 163 -10.75 0.11 -7.88
C TYR A 163 -10.76 -1.14 -7.00
N LEU A 164 -11.22 -1.03 -5.75
CA LEU A 164 -11.31 -2.19 -4.87
C LEU A 164 -12.37 -3.19 -5.34
N GLU A 165 -13.49 -2.73 -5.90
CA GLU A 165 -14.52 -3.59 -6.49
C GLU A 165 -13.98 -4.37 -7.69
N LYS A 166 -13.22 -3.72 -8.58
CA LYS A 166 -12.51 -4.40 -9.69
C LYS A 166 -11.53 -5.45 -9.18
N ALA A 167 -10.77 -5.12 -8.13
CA ALA A 167 -9.82 -6.06 -7.54
C ALA A 167 -10.51 -7.28 -6.92
N LEU A 168 -11.62 -7.06 -6.19
CA LEU A 168 -12.42 -8.12 -5.60
C LEU A 168 -13.04 -9.02 -6.68
N ALA A 169 -13.57 -8.42 -7.76
CA ALA A 169 -14.11 -9.16 -8.90
C ALA A 169 -13.04 -10.00 -9.62
N ALA A 170 -11.79 -9.54 -9.63
CA ALA A 170 -10.63 -10.27 -10.14
C ALA A 170 -10.05 -11.31 -9.16
N GLY A 171 -10.71 -11.55 -8.02
CA GLY A 171 -10.35 -12.60 -7.06
C GLY A 171 -9.38 -12.17 -5.95
N ILE A 172 -9.04 -10.88 -5.83
CA ILE A 172 -8.23 -10.39 -4.70
C ILE A 172 -9.10 -10.31 -3.45
N ALA A 173 -9.15 -11.40 -2.68
CA ALA A 173 -10.02 -11.50 -1.50
C ALA A 173 -9.80 -10.38 -0.48
N ASP A 174 -8.55 -9.94 -0.30
CA ASP A 174 -8.19 -8.89 0.66
C ASP A 174 -8.83 -7.53 0.31
N ALA A 175 -9.27 -7.31 -0.94
CA ALA A 175 -9.99 -6.11 -1.33
C ALA A 175 -11.34 -5.97 -0.60
N ALA A 176 -11.99 -7.07 -0.22
CA ALA A 176 -13.22 -7.04 0.55
C ALA A 176 -13.02 -6.42 1.95
N PHE A 177 -11.89 -6.70 2.61
CA PHE A 177 -11.58 -6.07 3.89
C PHE A 177 -11.42 -4.55 3.72
N THR A 178 -10.63 -4.12 2.73
CA THR A 178 -10.40 -2.70 2.46
C THR A 178 -11.69 -1.97 2.05
N LEU A 179 -12.59 -2.63 1.29
CA LEU A 179 -13.93 -2.10 1.01
C LEU A 179 -14.72 -1.90 2.31
N GLY A 180 -14.73 -2.90 3.18
CA GLY A 180 -15.34 -2.80 4.50
C GLY A 180 -14.89 -1.57 5.28
N MET A 181 -13.57 -1.33 5.32
CA MET A 181 -12.99 -0.17 6.00
C MET A 181 -13.28 1.16 5.31
N ALA A 182 -13.32 1.17 3.98
CA ALA A 182 -13.67 2.35 3.19
C ALA A 182 -15.13 2.76 3.42
N HIS A 183 -16.07 1.81 3.41
CA HIS A 183 -17.47 2.05 3.73
C HIS A 183 -17.66 2.53 5.17
N LEU A 184 -16.93 1.94 6.13
CA LEU A 184 -16.94 2.42 7.51
C LEU A 184 -16.49 3.88 7.61
N SER A 185 -15.42 4.25 6.90
CA SER A 185 -14.92 5.64 6.83
C SER A 185 -15.94 6.61 6.20
N LEU A 186 -16.80 6.09 5.32
CA LEU A 186 -17.93 6.82 4.72
C LEU A 186 -19.20 6.83 5.59
N LYS A 187 -19.14 6.24 6.80
CA LYS A 187 -20.29 6.03 7.71
C LYS A 187 -21.39 5.14 7.12
N ASP A 188 -21.06 4.35 6.11
CA ASP A 188 -21.94 3.35 5.52
C ASP A 188 -21.75 2.01 6.23
N GLN A 189 -22.49 1.81 7.32
CA GLN A 189 -22.39 0.61 8.15
C GLN A 189 -22.88 -0.64 7.42
N ASP A 190 -23.91 -0.52 6.57
CA ASP A 190 -24.45 -1.64 5.81
C ASP A 190 -23.42 -2.14 4.77
N GLY A 191 -22.81 -1.21 4.03
CA GLY A 191 -21.71 -1.52 3.11
C GLY A 191 -20.50 -2.11 3.84
N ALA A 192 -20.16 -1.57 5.02
CA ALA A 192 -19.05 -2.08 5.82
C ALA A 192 -19.29 -3.53 6.25
N LEU A 193 -20.47 -3.84 6.80
CA LEU A 193 -20.85 -5.19 7.20
C LEU A 193 -20.86 -6.15 6.02
N LYS A 194 -21.47 -5.76 4.88
CA LYS A 194 -21.53 -6.58 3.67
C LYS A 194 -20.13 -7.07 3.25
N TYR A 195 -19.17 -6.16 3.16
CA TYR A 195 -17.84 -6.49 2.65
C TYR A 195 -16.95 -7.17 3.71
N LEU A 196 -17.07 -6.83 4.99
CA LEU A 196 -16.37 -7.53 6.07
C LEU A 196 -16.86 -8.98 6.23
N GLU A 197 -18.16 -9.22 6.08
CA GLU A 197 -18.73 -10.57 6.10
C GLU A 197 -18.28 -11.38 4.87
N ASP A 198 -18.19 -10.78 3.69
CA ASP A 198 -17.62 -11.43 2.51
C ASP A 198 -16.14 -11.79 2.72
N TYR A 199 -15.34 -10.87 3.27
CA TYR A 199 -13.95 -11.13 3.62
C TYR A 199 -13.82 -12.29 4.61
N LYS A 200 -14.60 -12.29 5.70
CA LYS A 200 -14.64 -13.38 6.68
C LYS A 200 -14.97 -14.73 6.05
N ARG A 201 -15.91 -14.77 5.10
CA ARG A 201 -16.27 -16.01 4.38
C ARG A 201 -15.10 -16.55 3.56
N ARG A 202 -14.31 -15.66 2.93
CA ARG A 202 -13.14 -16.03 2.11
C ARG A 202 -11.90 -16.36 2.93
N ARG A 203 -11.76 -15.75 4.11
CA ARG A 203 -10.63 -15.88 5.05
C ARG A 203 -11.14 -16.23 6.44
N PRO A 204 -11.68 -17.45 6.66
CA PRO A 204 -12.15 -17.84 7.98
C PRO A 204 -10.98 -17.84 8.97
N GLY A 205 -11.19 -17.26 10.16
CA GLY A 205 -10.20 -17.24 11.25
C GLY A 205 -9.36 -15.97 11.36
N ASP A 206 -9.52 -14.99 10.47
CA ASP A 206 -8.94 -13.65 10.68
C ASP A 206 -9.75 -12.88 11.75
N ALA A 207 -9.19 -12.81 12.96
CA ALA A 207 -9.83 -12.18 14.11
C ALA A 207 -10.14 -10.68 13.91
N ASN A 208 -9.47 -10.00 12.98
CA ASN A 208 -9.72 -8.58 12.75
C ASN A 208 -11.10 -8.34 12.16
N ALA A 209 -11.52 -9.16 11.20
CA ALA A 209 -12.83 -9.05 10.58
C ALA A 209 -13.94 -9.23 11.62
N ASP A 210 -13.80 -10.22 12.51
CA ASP A 210 -14.75 -10.46 13.60
C ASP A 210 -14.88 -9.26 14.53
N ARG A 211 -13.75 -8.69 14.97
CA ARG A 211 -13.74 -7.50 15.84
C ARG A 211 -14.47 -6.32 15.19
N PHE A 212 -14.23 -6.04 13.91
CA PHE A 212 -14.91 -4.93 13.22
C PHE A 212 -16.41 -5.20 13.03
N ILE A 213 -16.79 -6.42 12.64
CA ILE A 213 -18.20 -6.81 12.48
C ILE A 213 -18.94 -6.65 13.81
N ASP A 214 -18.38 -7.18 14.90
CA ASP A 214 -18.96 -7.09 16.24
C ASP A 214 -19.06 -5.63 16.69
N ALA A 215 -18.02 -4.83 16.46
CA ALA A 215 -18.01 -3.44 16.86
C ALA A 215 -19.03 -2.59 16.08
N ILE A 216 -19.26 -2.87 14.79
CA ILE A 216 -20.32 -2.20 14.01
C ILE A 216 -21.70 -2.61 14.54
N ARG A 217 -21.96 -3.91 14.69
CA ARG A 217 -23.28 -4.43 15.13
C ARG A 217 -23.68 -3.96 16.52
N ASN A 218 -22.69 -3.79 17.41
CA ASN A 218 -22.92 -3.33 18.78
C ASN A 218 -22.82 -1.80 18.94
N GLY A 219 -22.75 -1.04 17.84
CA GLY A 219 -22.67 0.43 17.90
C GLY A 219 -21.41 0.97 18.59
N ARG A 220 -20.33 0.18 18.66
CA ARG A 220 -19.07 0.54 19.35
C ARG A 220 -18.11 1.34 18.48
N ILE A 221 -18.43 1.55 17.20
CA ILE A 221 -17.67 2.39 16.30
C ILE A 221 -18.46 3.66 15.98
N GLU A 222 -18.04 4.77 16.59
CA GLU A 222 -18.39 6.12 16.13
C GLU A 222 -17.26 6.65 15.25
N VAL A 223 -17.49 6.76 13.94
CA VAL A 223 -16.56 7.47 13.05
C VAL A 223 -16.74 8.97 13.27
N ARG A 224 -15.93 9.53 14.17
CA ARG A 224 -15.93 10.96 14.48
C ARG A 224 -15.27 11.75 13.35
N SER A 225 -16.05 12.65 12.75
CA SER A 225 -15.58 13.69 11.86
C SER A 225 -15.42 14.97 12.66
N ARG A 226 -14.19 15.48 12.80
CA ARG A 226 -13.93 16.89 13.11
C ARG A 226 -12.91 17.40 12.11
#